data_AF-A0A915YTV3-F1
#
_entry.id   AF-A0A915YTV3-F1
#
_cell.length_a   1.000
_cell.length_b   1.000
_cell.length_c   1.000
_cell.angle_alpha   90.00
_cell.angle_beta   90.00
_cell.angle_gamma   90.00
#
_symmetry.space_group_name_H-M   'P 1'
#
loop_
_entity.id
_entity.type
_entity.pdbx_description
1 polymer ?
#
loop_
_entity_poly.entity_id
_entity_poly.type
_entity_poly.pdbx_seq_one_letter_code
_entity_poly.pdbx_strand_id
1 'polypeptide(L)'
;MLPWQRNNNKWFPDWIYYDIPVTEIRKLINAIDNEQTVFNYPPIISEKLRKLVVLTNEEEQNNKLEKQIEQTKDEFTKQNIELKQHIKEELTKQNVELKQQMERIMKYIGIEQDNKEQDNKEEQDNELEQIEQTKEELPRQNVSLKQQMDKLSQQMENIMELLKRN
;
A
#
# COMPACT_ATOMS: atom_id res chain seq x y z
N MET A 1 -26.05 57.07 -50.88
CA MET A 1 -25.10 57.15 -52.02
C MET A 1 -25.44 56.09 -53.01
N LEU A 2 -25.46 56.44 -54.28
CA LEU A 2 -25.75 55.50 -55.36
C LEU A 2 -24.46 54.76 -55.75
N PRO A 3 -24.50 53.45 -56.07
CA PRO A 3 -23.30 52.64 -56.28
C PRO A 3 -22.30 53.20 -57.30
N TRP A 4 -22.77 53.85 -58.37
CA TRP A 4 -21.89 54.41 -59.40
C TRP A 4 -21.10 55.64 -58.94
N GLN A 5 -21.57 56.34 -57.90
CA GLN A 5 -20.89 57.52 -57.36
C GLN A 5 -19.61 57.13 -56.61
N ARG A 6 -19.51 55.87 -56.14
CA ARG A 6 -18.35 55.34 -55.42
C ARG A 6 -17.12 55.14 -56.31
N ASN A 7 -17.32 54.95 -57.62
CA ASN A 7 -16.22 54.77 -58.57
C ASN A 7 -15.67 56.10 -59.10
N ASN A 8 -16.13 57.24 -58.56
CA ASN A 8 -15.65 58.54 -58.97
C ASN A 8 -14.49 58.98 -58.07
N ASN A 9 -13.26 58.84 -58.57
CA ASN A 9 -12.04 59.21 -57.86
C ASN A 9 -11.95 60.71 -57.52
N LYS A 10 -12.82 61.57 -58.07
CA LYS A 10 -12.96 62.97 -57.64
C LYS A 10 -13.64 63.09 -56.28
N TRP A 11 -14.56 62.19 -55.96
CA TRP A 11 -15.36 62.21 -54.73
C TRP A 11 -14.93 61.14 -53.72
N PHE A 12 -14.30 60.05 -54.19
CA PHE A 12 -13.73 58.98 -53.37
C PHE A 12 -12.31 58.64 -53.85
N PRO A 13 -11.33 59.50 -53.56
CA PRO A 13 -9.98 59.25 -54.01
C PRO A 13 -9.29 58.19 -53.14
N ASP A 14 -8.39 57.40 -53.72
CA ASP A 14 -7.79 56.23 -53.05
C ASP A 14 -6.95 56.58 -51.79
N TRP A 15 -6.59 57.84 -51.59
CA TRP A 15 -5.87 58.30 -50.39
C TRP A 15 -6.76 58.44 -49.16
N ILE A 16 -8.09 58.32 -49.28
CA ILE A 16 -8.99 58.20 -48.10
C ILE A 16 -9.02 56.79 -47.53
N TYR A 17 -8.42 55.80 -48.21
CA TYR A 17 -8.24 54.48 -47.61
C TYR A 17 -7.13 54.59 -46.58
N TYR A 18 -7.52 54.56 -45.30
CA TYR A 18 -6.57 54.53 -44.20
C TYR A 18 -5.79 53.22 -44.22
N ASP A 19 -4.46 53.32 -44.15
CA ASP A 19 -3.61 52.18 -43.84
C ASP A 19 -3.87 51.78 -42.37
N ILE A 20 -4.61 50.70 -42.17
CA ILE A 20 -4.86 50.13 -40.84
C ILE A 20 -3.99 48.87 -40.70
N PRO A 21 -3.16 48.77 -39.65
CA PRO A 21 -2.34 47.59 -39.45
C PRO A 21 -3.21 46.35 -39.18
N VAL A 22 -2.82 45.21 -39.76
CA VAL A 22 -3.56 43.93 -39.69
C VAL A 22 -3.83 43.50 -38.24
N THR A 23 -2.96 43.85 -37.29
CA THR A 23 -3.12 43.58 -35.86
C THR A 23 -4.32 44.30 -35.24
N GLU A 24 -4.55 45.56 -35.61
CA GLU A 24 -5.71 46.33 -35.14
C GLU A 24 -7.00 45.81 -35.77
N ILE A 25 -6.96 45.38 -37.04
CA ILE A 25 -8.08 44.69 -37.69
C ILE A 25 -8.41 43.40 -36.93
N ARG A 26 -7.41 42.61 -36.53
CA ARG A 26 -7.60 41.38 -35.74
C ARG A 26 -8.26 41.65 -34.40
N LYS A 27 -7.80 42.67 -33.67
CA LYS A 27 -8.41 43.08 -32.39
C LYS A 27 -9.86 43.49 -32.56
N LEU A 28 -10.16 44.25 -33.60
CA LEU A 28 -11.52 44.70 -33.89
C LEU A 28 -12.45 43.53 -34.26
N ILE A 29 -12.00 42.60 -35.12
CA ILE A 29 -12.75 41.39 -35.45
C ILE A 29 -13.04 40.59 -34.18
N ASN A 30 -12.03 40.36 -33.32
CA ASN A 30 -12.20 39.64 -32.07
C ASN A 30 -13.17 40.35 -31.12
N ALA A 31 -13.12 41.68 -31.01
CA ALA A 31 -14.03 42.45 -30.17
C ALA A 31 -15.48 42.35 -30.67
N ILE A 32 -15.69 42.38 -31.99
CA ILE A 32 -17.01 42.22 -32.61
C ILE A 32 -17.55 40.80 -32.36
N ASP A 33 -16.72 39.77 -32.57
CA ASP A 33 -17.13 38.36 -32.39
C ASP A 33 -17.50 38.02 -30.94
N ASN A 34 -16.89 38.70 -29.97
CA ASN A 34 -17.15 38.49 -28.54
C ASN A 34 -18.17 39.49 -27.97
N GLU A 35 -18.89 40.24 -28.81
CA GLU A 35 -19.88 41.25 -28.41
C GLU A 35 -19.33 42.33 -27.45
N GLN A 36 -18.01 42.58 -27.49
CA GLN A 36 -17.33 43.57 -26.65
C GLN A 36 -17.33 44.98 -27.25
N THR A 37 -18.20 45.23 -28.24
CA THR A 37 -18.27 46.50 -28.95
C THR A 37 -19.58 47.22 -28.67
N VAL A 38 -19.56 48.55 -28.77
CA VAL A 38 -20.74 49.40 -28.59
C VAL A 38 -21.64 49.46 -29.84
N PHE A 39 -21.44 48.56 -30.81
CA PHE A 39 -22.19 48.55 -32.05
C PHE A 39 -23.59 47.96 -31.81
N ASN A 40 -24.61 48.81 -31.94
CA ASN A 40 -26.01 48.34 -31.93
C ASN A 40 -26.34 47.44 -33.14
N TYR A 41 -25.54 47.53 -34.20
CA TYR A 41 -25.61 46.69 -35.39
C TYR A 41 -24.18 46.32 -35.80
N PRO A 42 -23.64 45.19 -35.32
CA PRO A 42 -22.28 44.79 -35.65
C PRO A 42 -22.15 44.56 -37.16
N PRO A 43 -21.02 44.97 -37.77
CA PRO A 43 -20.82 44.79 -39.20
C PRO A 43 -20.66 43.30 -39.54
N ILE A 44 -21.11 42.91 -40.74
CA ILE A 44 -20.90 41.56 -41.25
C ILE A 44 -19.46 41.45 -41.79
N ILE A 45 -18.69 40.53 -41.22
CA ILE A 45 -17.28 40.32 -41.54
C ILE A 45 -17.15 39.12 -42.47
N SER A 46 -16.59 39.32 -43.66
CA SER A 46 -16.44 38.26 -44.66
C SER A 46 -15.49 37.14 -44.19
N GLU A 47 -15.78 35.89 -44.55
CA GLU A 47 -14.89 34.76 -44.29
C GLU A 47 -13.50 34.92 -44.93
N LYS A 48 -13.42 35.58 -46.09
CA LYS A 48 -12.15 35.88 -46.76
C LYS A 48 -11.26 36.78 -45.89
N LEU A 49 -11.83 37.83 -45.29
CA LEU A 49 -11.09 38.72 -44.38
C LEU A 49 -10.65 37.98 -43.12
N ARG A 50 -11.51 37.10 -42.56
CA ARG A 50 -11.14 36.26 -41.41
C ARG A 50 -9.93 35.39 -41.73
N LYS A 51 -9.94 34.67 -42.86
CA LYS A 51 -8.82 33.83 -43.29
C LYS A 51 -7.53 34.63 -43.54
N LEU A 52 -7.64 35.84 -44.09
CA LEU A 52 -6.50 36.72 -44.32
C LEU A 52 -5.89 37.27 -43.02
N VAL A 53 -6.73 37.66 -42.06
CA VAL A 53 -6.26 38.27 -40.80
C VAL A 53 -5.77 37.22 -39.81
N VAL A 54 -6.18 35.96 -39.91
CA VAL A 54 -5.76 34.87 -38.98
C VAL A 54 -4.26 34.53 -39.08
N LEU A 55 -3.60 34.88 -40.18
CA LEU A 55 -2.33 34.33 -40.70
C LEU A 55 -1.04 34.27 -39.85
N THR A 56 -0.96 34.55 -38.54
CA THR A 56 0.37 34.65 -37.89
C THR A 56 0.50 34.34 -36.38
N ASN A 57 -0.57 34.13 -35.62
CA ASN A 57 -0.41 33.86 -34.17
C ASN A 57 -0.26 32.38 -33.82
N GLU A 58 -0.50 31.46 -34.76
CA GLU A 58 -0.45 30.03 -34.49
C GLU A 58 0.98 29.56 -34.18
N GLU A 59 1.99 30.06 -34.89
CA GLU A 59 3.38 29.62 -34.73
C GLU A 59 3.98 30.09 -33.39
N GLU A 60 3.69 31.32 -32.97
CA GLU A 60 4.13 31.85 -31.68
C GLU A 60 3.37 31.20 -30.50
N GLN A 61 2.08 30.90 -30.66
CA GLN A 61 1.32 30.14 -29.66
C GLN A 61 1.78 28.68 -29.57
N ASN A 62 2.08 28.03 -30.71
CA ASN A 62 2.58 26.67 -30.75
C ASN A 62 3.95 26.55 -30.06
N ASN A 63 4.89 27.46 -30.33
CA ASN A 63 6.20 27.49 -29.65
C ASN A 63 6.07 27.67 -28.14
N LYS A 64 5.14 28.53 -27.68
CA LYS A 64 4.87 28.71 -26.25
C LYS A 64 4.26 27.46 -25.63
N LEU A 65 3.34 26.82 -26.33
CA LEU A 65 2.67 25.60 -25.89
C LEU A 65 3.65 24.42 -25.82
N GLU A 66 4.52 24.27 -26.82
CA GLU A 66 5.58 23.25 -26.85
C GLU A 66 6.52 23.38 -25.66
N LYS A 67 6.97 24.60 -25.35
CA LYS A 67 7.81 24.87 -24.19
C LYS A 67 7.11 24.53 -22.86
N GLN A 68 5.82 24.83 -22.74
CA GLN A 68 5.03 24.46 -21.55
C GLN A 68 4.85 22.95 -21.44
N ILE A 69 4.64 22.25 -22.56
CA ILE A 69 4.54 20.78 -22.59
C ILE A 69 5.86 20.14 -22.17
N GLU A 70 6.99 20.65 -22.65
CA GLU A 70 8.33 20.15 -22.31
C GLU A 70 8.63 20.34 -20.82
N GLN A 71 8.38 21.53 -20.28
CA GLN A 71 8.50 21.80 -18.84
C GLN A 71 7.62 20.86 -18.00
N THR A 72 6.37 20.65 -18.42
CA THR A 72 5.44 19.76 -17.70
C THR A 72 5.91 18.30 -17.74
N LYS A 73 6.47 17.84 -18.86
CA LYS A 73 7.05 16.50 -18.99
C LYS A 73 8.26 16.32 -18.08
N ASP A 74 9.14 17.32 -18.01
CA ASP A 74 10.33 17.28 -17.14
C ASP A 74 9.94 17.26 -15.66
N GLU A 75 8.97 18.07 -15.24
CA GLU A 75 8.45 18.03 -13.88
C GLU A 75 7.79 16.68 -13.55
N PHE A 76 6.98 16.15 -14.46
CA PHE A 76 6.31 14.86 -14.29
C PHE A 76 7.29 13.68 -14.22
N THR A 77 8.35 13.70 -15.03
CA THR A 77 9.41 12.68 -14.97
C THR A 77 10.18 12.74 -13.66
N LYS A 78 10.50 13.94 -13.17
CA LYS A 78 11.15 14.14 -11.87
C LYS A 78 10.29 13.63 -10.72
N GLN A 79 9.00 13.98 -10.68
CA GLN A 79 8.05 13.50 -9.68
C GLN A 79 7.94 11.97 -9.69
N ASN A 80 7.90 11.35 -10.88
CA ASN A 80 7.85 9.89 -10.99
C ASN A 80 9.11 9.19 -10.46
N ILE A 81 10.29 9.78 -10.67
CA ILE A 81 11.55 9.25 -10.13
C ILE A 81 11.54 9.33 -8.60
N GLU A 82 11.12 10.47 -8.05
CA GLU A 82 11.03 10.68 -6.59
C GLU A 82 10.02 9.74 -5.93
N LEU A 83 8.83 9.58 -6.52
CA LEU A 83 7.82 8.62 -6.05
C LEU A 83 8.33 7.18 -6.07
N LYS A 84 9.01 6.77 -7.15
CA LYS A 84 9.61 5.41 -7.24
C LYS A 84 10.65 5.19 -6.14
N GLN A 85 11.46 6.22 -5.85
CA GLN A 85 12.47 6.16 -4.81
C GLN A 85 11.84 6.05 -3.42
N HIS A 86 10.82 6.87 -3.12
CA HIS A 86 10.09 6.81 -1.85
C HIS A 86 9.44 5.44 -1.63
N ILE A 87 8.75 4.90 -2.64
CA ILE A 87 8.13 3.56 -2.57
C ILE A 87 9.18 2.48 -2.29
N LYS A 88 10.35 2.58 -2.93
CA LYS A 88 11.44 1.63 -2.71
C LYS A 88 11.96 1.69 -1.28
N GLU A 89 12.17 2.90 -0.74
CA GLU A 89 12.63 3.10 0.64
C GLU A 89 11.62 2.55 1.65
N GLU A 90 10.33 2.84 1.45
CA GLU A 90 9.25 2.36 2.32
C GLU A 90 9.13 0.83 2.30
N LEU A 91 9.21 0.20 1.11
CA LEU A 91 9.27 -1.26 0.97
C LEU A 91 10.49 -1.86 1.68
N THR A 92 11.68 -1.24 1.57
CA THR A 92 12.88 -1.73 2.25
C THR A 92 12.73 -1.66 3.77
N LYS A 93 12.11 -0.59 4.30
CA LYS A 93 11.85 -0.44 5.73
C LYS A 93 10.88 -1.51 6.24
N GLN A 94 9.76 -1.70 5.53
CA GLN A 94 8.79 -2.75 5.86
C GLN A 94 9.41 -4.15 5.83
N ASN A 95 10.28 -4.44 4.86
CA ASN A 95 10.98 -5.72 4.79
C ASN A 95 11.94 -5.94 5.97
N VAL A 96 12.63 -4.90 6.44
CA VAL A 96 13.49 -4.98 7.63
C VAL A 96 12.66 -5.24 8.88
N GLU A 97 11.55 -4.51 9.06
CA GLU A 97 10.64 -4.70 10.19
C GLU A 97 10.03 -6.12 10.19
N LEU A 98 9.59 -6.60 9.03
CA LEU A 98 9.08 -7.95 8.87
C LEU A 98 10.13 -9.01 9.22
N LYS A 99 11.37 -8.84 8.75
CA LYS A 99 12.47 -9.75 9.09
C LYS A 99 12.72 -9.80 10.60
N GLN A 100 12.72 -8.65 11.26
CA GLN A 100 12.87 -8.58 12.72
C GLN A 100 11.71 -9.25 13.46
N GLN A 101 10.47 -9.10 12.97
CA GLN A 101 9.32 -9.79 13.55
C GLN A 101 9.42 -11.32 13.37
N MET A 102 9.84 -11.78 12.19
CA MET A 102 10.08 -13.21 11.94
C MET A 102 11.17 -13.79 12.84
N GLU A 103 12.28 -13.07 13.04
CA GLU A 103 13.35 -13.48 13.97
C GLU A 103 12.83 -13.64 15.40
N ARG A 104 11.98 -12.70 15.87
CA ARG A 104 11.35 -12.81 17.19
C ARG A 104 10.45 -14.03 17.28
N ILE A 105 9.60 -14.26 16.28
CA ILE A 105 8.69 -15.42 16.24
C ILE A 105 9.47 -16.73 16.25
N MET A 106 10.53 -16.85 15.43
CA MET A 106 11.39 -18.03 15.42
C MET A 106 12.03 -18.30 16.78
N LYS A 107 12.49 -17.25 17.47
CA LYS A 107 13.03 -17.37 18.83
C LYS A 107 11.99 -17.88 19.81
N TYR A 108 10.76 -17.34 19.77
CA TYR A 108 9.68 -17.80 20.65
C TYR A 108 9.29 -19.26 20.38
N ILE A 109 9.18 -19.66 19.11
CA ILE A 109 8.87 -21.04 18.74
C ILE A 109 9.97 -22.00 19.18
N GLY A 110 11.25 -21.63 18.99
CA GLY A 110 12.37 -22.45 19.47
C GLY A 110 12.33 -22.65 20.99
N ILE A 111 12.10 -21.57 21.75
CA ILE A 111 11.96 -21.64 23.21
C ILE A 111 10.74 -22.49 23.63
N GLU A 112 9.61 -22.38 22.94
CA GLU A 112 8.42 -23.22 23.22
C GLU A 112 8.67 -24.71 22.94
N GLN A 113 9.47 -25.04 21.93
CA GLN A 113 9.85 -26.42 21.63
C GLN A 113 10.79 -26.98 22.71
N ASP A 114 11.80 -26.21 23.13
CA ASP A 114 12.72 -26.59 24.19
C ASP A 114 12.00 -26.80 25.53
N ASN A 115 11.07 -25.90 25.89
CA ASN A 115 10.27 -26.03 27.12
C ASN A 115 9.37 -27.27 27.10
N LYS A 116 8.69 -27.57 25.98
CA LYS A 116 7.85 -28.77 25.86
C LYS A 116 8.65 -30.07 25.95
N GLU A 117 9.88 -30.10 25.41
CA GLU A 117 10.76 -31.26 25.56
C GLU A 117 11.26 -31.42 26.99
N GLN A 118 11.49 -30.32 27.71
CA GLN A 118 11.89 -30.35 29.10
C GLN A 118 10.74 -30.79 30.03
N ASP A 119 9.53 -30.25 29.83
CA ASP A 119 8.33 -30.64 30.59
C ASP A 119 8.05 -32.15 30.43
N ASN A 120 8.11 -32.67 29.20
CA ASN A 120 7.89 -34.10 28.94
C ASN A 120 8.96 -35.01 29.58
N LYS A 121 10.22 -34.55 29.67
CA LYS A 121 11.29 -35.30 30.35
C LYS A 121 11.12 -35.30 31.86
N GLU A 122 10.79 -34.16 32.46
CA GLU A 122 10.50 -34.06 33.90
C GLU A 122 9.28 -34.91 34.29
N GLU A 123 8.24 -34.97 33.45
CA GLU A 123 7.07 -35.83 33.67
C GLU A 123 7.45 -37.32 33.61
N GLN A 124 8.28 -37.72 32.63
CA GLN A 124 8.78 -39.10 32.53
C GLN A 124 9.67 -39.49 33.71
N ASP A 125 10.58 -38.62 34.14
CA ASP A 125 11.49 -38.91 35.26
C ASP A 125 10.71 -39.05 36.58
N ASN A 126 9.70 -38.21 36.81
CA ASN A 126 8.81 -38.32 37.97
C ASN A 126 7.97 -39.61 37.98
N GLU A 127 7.49 -40.06 36.82
CA GLU A 127 6.78 -41.34 36.72
C GLU A 127 7.72 -42.54 36.99
N LEU A 128 8.95 -42.50 36.48
CA LEU A 128 9.95 -43.54 36.71
C LEU A 128 10.34 -43.64 38.19
N GLU A 129 10.54 -42.50 38.86
CA GLU A 129 10.90 -42.44 40.29
C GLU A 129 9.76 -43.01 41.17
N GLN A 130 8.50 -42.70 40.85
CA GLN A 130 7.34 -43.29 41.54
C GLN A 130 7.26 -44.81 41.35
N ILE A 131 7.49 -45.31 40.13
CA ILE A 131 7.49 -46.75 39.84
C ILE A 131 8.61 -47.46 40.60
N GLU A 132 9.79 -46.84 40.72
CA GLU A 132 10.93 -47.40 41.45
C GLU A 132 10.67 -47.48 42.95
N GLN A 133 10.13 -46.42 43.57
CA GLN A 133 9.71 -46.43 44.96
C GLN A 133 8.64 -47.51 45.23
N THR A 134 7.67 -47.64 44.34
CA THR A 134 6.59 -48.64 44.46
C THR A 134 7.15 -50.07 44.34
N LYS A 135 8.15 -50.29 43.48
CA LYS A 135 8.85 -51.57 43.33
C LYS A 135 9.67 -51.96 44.57
N GLU A 136 10.18 -51.01 45.34
CA GLU A 136 10.89 -51.29 46.59
C GLU A 136 9.94 -51.54 47.79
N GLU A 137 8.81 -50.85 47.88
CA GLU A 137 7.88 -51.00 49.01
C GLU A 137 7.04 -52.28 48.98
N LEU A 138 6.56 -52.68 47.80
CA LEU A 138 5.79 -53.91 47.60
C LEU A 138 6.46 -55.19 48.15
N PRO A 139 7.74 -55.49 47.86
CA PRO A 139 8.41 -56.66 48.39
C PRO A 139 8.60 -56.56 49.92
N ARG A 140 8.82 -55.35 50.48
CA ARG A 140 8.93 -55.16 51.94
C ARG A 140 7.60 -55.48 52.63
N GLN A 141 6.48 -55.03 52.07
CA GLN A 141 5.15 -55.36 52.60
C GLN A 141 4.85 -56.86 52.48
N ASN A 142 5.17 -57.48 51.34
CA ASN A 142 4.99 -58.93 51.14
C ASN A 142 5.81 -59.78 52.12
N VAL A 143 7.05 -59.39 52.41
CA VAL A 143 7.87 -60.07 53.43
C VAL A 143 7.24 -59.94 54.81
N SER A 144 6.72 -58.75 55.17
CA SER A 144 6.05 -58.54 56.45
C SER A 144 4.77 -59.37 56.59
N LEU A 145 3.93 -59.38 55.54
CA LEU A 145 2.70 -60.20 55.50
C LEU A 145 3.00 -61.69 55.62
N LYS A 146 4.05 -62.17 54.95
CA LYS A 146 4.48 -63.58 55.06
C LYS A 146 4.86 -63.94 56.49
N GLN A 147 5.62 -63.07 57.17
CA GLN A 147 5.97 -63.28 58.58
C GLN A 147 4.74 -63.29 59.50
N GLN A 148 3.72 -62.48 59.22
CA GLN A 148 2.47 -62.49 59.99
C GLN A 148 1.69 -63.80 59.77
N MET A 149 1.62 -64.29 58.54
CA MET A 149 0.97 -65.57 58.20
C MET A 149 1.68 -66.77 58.82
N ASP A 150 3.00 -66.77 58.85
CA ASP A 150 3.80 -67.82 59.49
C ASP A 150 3.52 -67.86 61.02
N LYS A 151 3.48 -66.69 61.67
CA LYS A 151 3.10 -66.58 63.10
C LYS A 151 1.70 -67.09 63.37
N LEU A 152 0.73 -66.74 62.53
CA LEU A 152 -0.64 -67.20 62.66
C LEU A 152 -0.76 -68.72 62.50
N SER A 153 -0.03 -69.29 61.54
CA SER A 153 0.01 -70.73 61.30
C SER A 153 0.54 -71.49 62.52
N GLN A 154 1.64 -70.99 63.12
CA GLN A 154 2.18 -71.54 64.37
C GLN A 154 1.18 -71.46 65.54
N GLN A 155 0.45 -70.34 65.65
CA GLN A 155 -0.59 -70.20 66.68
C GLN A 155 -1.72 -71.22 66.49
N MET A 156 -2.18 -71.44 65.26
CA MET A 156 -3.20 -72.46 64.97
C MET A 156 -2.73 -73.89 65.27
N GLU A 157 -1.49 -74.22 64.95
CA GLU A 157 -0.91 -75.54 65.19
C GLU A 157 -0.81 -75.86 66.69
N ASN A 158 -0.38 -74.88 67.49
CA ASN A 158 -0.37 -74.98 68.95
C ASN A 158 -1.77 -75.21 69.53
N ILE A 159 -2.80 -74.52 69.00
CA ILE A 159 -4.19 -74.71 69.45
C ILE A 159 -4.69 -76.11 69.09
N MET A 160 -4.40 -76.61 67.87
CA MET A 160 -4.78 -77.96 67.47
C MET A 160 -4.12 -79.06 68.31
N GLU A 161 -2.84 -78.92 68.68
CA GLU A 161 -2.18 -79.84 69.59
C GLU A 161 -2.84 -79.87 70.97
N LEU A 162 -3.21 -78.70 71.52
CA LEU A 162 -3.90 -78.60 72.80
C LEU A 162 -5.28 -79.28 72.77
N LEU A 163 -6.00 -79.17 71.65
CA LEU A 163 -7.31 -79.81 71.48
C LEU A 163 -7.23 -81.34 71.30
N LYS A 164 -6.10 -81.88 70.82
CA LYS A 164 -5.88 -83.34 70.65
C LYS A 164 -5.46 -84.06 71.94
N ARG A 165 -5.05 -83.32 72.98
CA ARG A 165 -4.57 -83.88 74.27
C ARG A 165 -5.65 -83.95 75.35
N ASN A 166 -6.89 -83.55 75.05
CA ASN A 166 -8.08 -83.77 75.88
C ASN A 166 -8.94 -84.90 75.28
#